data_AF-D1BSY8-F1
#
_entry.id   AF-D1BSY8-F1
#
_cell.length_a   1.000
_cell.length_b   1.000
_cell.length_c   1.000
_cell.angle_alpha   90.00
_cell.angle_beta   90.00
_cell.angle_gamma   90.00
#
_symmetry.space_group_name_H-M   'P 1'
#
loop_
_entity.id
_entity.type
_entity.pdbx_description
1 polymer ?
#
loop_
_entity_poly.entity_id
_entity_poly.type
_entity_poly.pdbx_seq_one_letter_code
_entity_poly.pdbx_strand_id
1 'polypeptide(L)'
;MVGVAPGDVGEPAEVDAPAELDGLAELGRPAELDGLAGSRGYSGVIVALVAVVALALGGLGGVIVLGAAAGTATTPVEGSVEAGFARDMQAHHAQAVELAVLVRDRSDDEEVRTVALDILLTQQNQIGQMASWLRAWDLPASSSAPPMAWMSAGAATAGGHAGHGGHAGHATAASGYEAMPGWVGSQDLARLRDAEGVAADRIFLELMIAHHRGGVEMAREAAGHARDPQVVELANGIVTTQERETRALDEMLAARA
;
A
#
# COMPACT_ATOMS: atom_id res chain seq x y z
N MET A 1 19.12 56.87 21.53
CA MET A 1 18.15 57.74 20.83
C MET A 1 18.84 58.30 19.61
N VAL A 2 18.37 57.99 18.40
CA VAL A 2 18.22 58.89 17.24
C VAL A 2 17.32 58.12 16.27
N GLY A 3 16.14 58.67 15.99
CA GLY A 3 15.22 58.16 14.97
C GLY A 3 15.51 58.78 13.61
N VAL A 4 15.15 58.08 12.53
CA VAL A 4 15.14 58.60 11.16
C VAL A 4 13.81 58.19 10.52
N ALA A 5 13.17 59.17 9.88
CA ALA A 5 11.84 59.15 9.27
C ALA A 5 11.80 58.42 7.91
N PRO A 6 10.61 57.98 7.44
CA PRO A 6 10.46 57.40 6.11
C PRO A 6 10.31 58.50 5.04
N GLY A 7 11.13 58.41 3.99
CA GLY A 7 11.07 59.26 2.80
C GLY A 7 10.57 58.48 1.59
N ASP A 8 9.47 59.00 1.04
CA ASP A 8 9.05 59.16 -0.36
C ASP A 8 9.13 57.99 -1.37
N VAL A 9 7.99 57.75 -2.01
CA VAL A 9 7.71 56.68 -2.97
C VAL A 9 7.85 57.26 -4.37
N GLY A 10 8.89 56.87 -5.11
CA GLY A 10 9.02 57.17 -6.53
C GLY A 10 8.18 56.24 -7.39
N GLU A 11 7.30 56.81 -8.22
CA GLU A 11 6.53 56.11 -9.27
C GLU A 11 7.44 55.41 -10.30
N PRO A 12 7.14 54.16 -10.71
CA PRO A 12 7.73 53.59 -11.92
C PRO A 12 6.95 54.01 -13.18
N ALA A 13 7.72 54.20 -14.25
CA ALA A 13 7.35 54.80 -15.52
C ALA A 13 6.27 54.05 -16.33
N GLU A 14 5.47 54.85 -17.02
CA GLU A 14 4.44 54.50 -18.00
C GLU A 14 5.08 53.85 -19.25
N VAL A 15 4.61 52.65 -19.61
CA VAL A 15 5.00 51.96 -20.84
C VAL A 15 3.84 52.07 -21.82
N ASP A 16 4.09 52.80 -22.91
CA ASP A 16 3.16 53.09 -24.00
C ASP A 16 2.72 51.80 -24.73
N ALA A 17 1.41 51.62 -24.91
CA ALA A 17 0.85 50.50 -25.67
C ALA A 17 0.81 50.82 -27.18
N PRO A 18 1.19 49.88 -28.08
CA PRO A 18 1.12 50.12 -29.51
C PRO A 18 -0.32 50.18 -30.05
N ALA A 19 -0.48 51.02 -31.08
CA ALA A 19 -1.71 51.45 -31.71
C ALA A 19 -2.43 50.36 -32.52
N GLU A 20 -3.33 49.61 -31.88
CA GLU A 20 -4.37 48.81 -32.56
C GLU A 20 -5.77 48.98 -31.91
N LEU A 21 -6.15 50.22 -31.57
CA LEU A 21 -7.46 50.52 -30.98
C LEU A 21 -8.40 51.33 -31.89
N ASP A 22 -8.18 51.33 -33.21
CA ASP A 22 -9.03 52.09 -34.15
C ASP A 22 -10.10 51.23 -34.87
N GLY A 23 -10.21 49.93 -34.52
CA GLY A 23 -11.12 48.99 -35.19
C GLY A 23 -12.44 48.67 -34.47
N LEU A 24 -12.68 49.19 -33.26
CA LEU A 24 -13.78 48.73 -32.40
C LEU A 24 -15.02 49.64 -32.38
N ALA A 25 -15.09 50.67 -33.24
CA ALA A 25 -16.18 51.63 -33.24
C ALA A 25 -17.26 51.41 -34.32
N GLU A 26 -17.15 50.41 -35.20
CA GLU A 26 -17.99 50.32 -36.40
C GLU A 26 -18.70 48.98 -36.64
N LEU A 27 -19.10 48.25 -35.58
CA LEU A 27 -20.17 47.25 -35.72
C LEU A 27 -21.18 47.38 -34.59
N GLY A 28 -22.07 48.36 -34.78
CA GLY A 28 -23.26 48.53 -33.99
C GLY A 28 -24.27 47.40 -34.17
N ARG A 29 -25.10 47.27 -33.12
CA ARG A 29 -26.33 46.48 -32.95
C ARG A 29 -26.09 45.00 -32.60
N PRO A 30 -26.52 44.53 -31.41
CA PRO A 30 -26.70 43.11 -31.20
C PRO A 30 -27.84 42.64 -32.10
N ALA A 31 -27.47 41.92 -33.17
CA ALA A 31 -28.36 40.94 -33.77
C ALA A 31 -28.71 39.91 -32.69
N GLU A 32 -29.97 39.49 -32.70
CA GLU A 32 -30.61 38.50 -31.83
C GLU A 32 -29.64 37.48 -31.20
N LEU A 33 -29.55 37.48 -29.87
CA LEU A 33 -29.04 36.35 -29.10
C LEU A 33 -30.20 35.43 -28.70
N ASP A 34 -30.98 35.00 -29.69
CA ASP A 34 -31.77 33.77 -29.58
C ASP A 34 -30.80 32.59 -29.70
N GLY A 35 -30.12 32.27 -28.59
CA GLY A 35 -29.09 31.22 -28.65
C GLY A 35 -28.28 30.91 -27.39
N LEU A 36 -28.65 31.42 -26.20
CA LEU A 36 -27.99 31.03 -24.94
C LEU A 36 -28.90 30.30 -23.95
N ALA A 37 -29.84 29.51 -24.49
CA ALA A 37 -30.44 28.39 -23.78
C ALA A 37 -29.75 27.10 -24.22
N GLY A 38 -28.51 26.88 -23.78
CA GLY A 38 -27.71 25.73 -24.22
C GLY A 38 -26.64 25.23 -23.26
N SER A 39 -26.54 25.74 -22.02
CA SER A 39 -25.59 25.24 -21.02
C SER A 39 -26.20 24.07 -20.23
N ARG A 40 -26.41 22.93 -20.89
CA ARG A 40 -26.68 21.64 -20.21
C ARG A 40 -25.58 20.59 -20.41
N GLY A 41 -24.54 20.89 -21.19
CA GLY A 41 -23.50 19.92 -21.54
C GLY A 41 -22.28 19.86 -20.60
N TYR A 42 -21.77 21.01 -20.12
CA TYR A 42 -20.47 21.03 -19.43
C TYR A 42 -20.53 20.73 -17.93
N SER A 43 -21.67 20.96 -17.28
CA SER A 43 -21.85 20.58 -15.87
C SER A 43 -21.86 19.07 -15.68
N GLY A 44 -22.43 18.31 -16.62
CA GLY A 44 -22.45 16.84 -16.55
C GLY A 44 -21.07 16.22 -16.73
N VAL A 45 -20.25 16.77 -17.64
CA VAL A 45 -18.90 16.27 -17.91
C VAL A 45 -17.94 16.59 -16.76
N ILE A 46 -18.03 17.78 -16.17
CA ILE A 46 -17.21 18.17 -15.01
C ILE A 46 -17.63 17.36 -13.77
N VAL A 47 -18.93 17.16 -13.52
CA VAL A 47 -19.41 16.32 -12.41
C VAL A 47 -19.01 14.85 -12.62
N ALA A 48 -19.06 14.34 -13.85
CA ALA A 48 -18.60 12.98 -14.17
C ALA A 48 -17.09 12.82 -13.99
N LEU A 49 -16.28 13.81 -14.37
CA LEU A 49 -14.83 13.80 -14.14
C LEU A 49 -14.49 13.89 -12.64
N VAL A 50 -15.17 14.73 -11.87
CA VAL A 50 -15.01 14.78 -10.42
C VAL A 50 -15.47 13.47 -9.77
N ALA A 51 -16.54 12.83 -10.26
CA ALA A 51 -16.99 11.53 -9.76
C ALA A 51 -16.02 10.39 -10.11
N VAL A 52 -15.40 10.40 -11.29
CA VAL A 52 -14.37 9.41 -11.68
C VAL A 52 -13.08 9.63 -10.89
N VAL A 53 -12.67 10.88 -10.66
CA VAL A 53 -11.53 11.20 -9.79
C VAL A 53 -11.85 10.88 -8.33
N ALA A 54 -13.08 11.10 -7.86
CA ALA A 54 -13.52 10.73 -6.52
C ALA A 54 -13.74 9.21 -6.36
N LEU A 55 -13.97 8.45 -7.43
CA LEU A 55 -14.00 6.98 -7.40
C LEU A 55 -12.59 6.39 -7.53
N ALA A 56 -11.70 7.05 -8.29
CA ALA A 56 -10.30 6.68 -8.41
C ALA A 56 -9.51 7.02 -7.13
N LEU A 57 -9.83 8.14 -6.46
CA LEU A 57 -9.30 8.50 -5.15
C LEU A 57 -10.11 7.87 -4.00
N GLY A 58 -11.38 7.55 -4.23
CA GLY A 58 -12.27 6.87 -3.28
C GLY A 58 -12.06 5.36 -3.20
N GLY A 59 -11.30 4.78 -4.15
CA GLY A 59 -10.63 3.49 -3.94
C GLY A 59 -9.57 3.53 -2.82
N LEU A 60 -9.28 4.71 -2.26
CA LEU A 60 -8.40 4.91 -1.10
C LEU A 60 -8.95 5.94 -0.09
N GLY A 61 -10.23 6.33 -0.15
CA GLY A 61 -10.74 7.42 0.69
C GLY A 61 -12.24 7.65 0.66
N GLY A 62 -12.97 6.95 1.53
CA GLY A 62 -14.12 7.49 2.27
C GLY A 62 -15.39 7.85 1.51
N VAL A 63 -16.29 6.88 1.32
CA VAL A 63 -17.74 7.18 1.32
C VAL A 63 -18.24 7.01 2.76
N ILE A 64 -18.45 8.13 3.45
CA ILE A 64 -19.17 8.15 4.73
C ILE A 64 -20.66 7.92 4.42
N VAL A 65 -21.11 6.66 4.54
CA VAL A 65 -22.53 6.36 4.73
C VAL A 65 -22.81 6.39 6.23
N LEU A 66 -23.44 7.48 6.67
CA LEU A 66 -23.97 7.62 8.01
C LEU A 66 -25.24 6.76 8.13
N GLY A 67 -25.18 5.68 8.92
CA GLY A 67 -26.35 4.80 9.12
C GLY A 67 -26.14 3.65 10.11
N ALA A 68 -26.15 3.97 11.41
CA ALA A 68 -26.63 3.14 12.52
C ALA A 68 -26.35 1.61 12.52
N ALA A 69 -25.14 1.23 12.92
CA ALA A 69 -24.85 0.10 13.81
C ALA A 69 -23.37 0.15 14.27
N ALA A 70 -22.86 1.32 14.65
CA ALA A 70 -21.53 1.38 15.25
C ALA A 70 -21.66 0.86 16.68
N GLY A 71 -21.56 -0.46 16.85
CA GLY A 71 -21.00 -0.99 18.09
C GLY A 71 -19.72 -0.20 18.36
N THR A 72 -19.51 0.24 19.59
CA THR A 72 -18.31 1.00 19.96
C THR A 72 -17.09 0.21 19.50
N ALA A 73 -16.47 0.61 18.38
CA ALA A 73 -15.25 -0.02 17.91
C ALA A 73 -14.22 0.22 18.99
N THR A 74 -13.97 -0.81 19.79
CA THR A 74 -12.97 -0.76 20.85
C THR A 74 -11.63 -0.68 20.16
N THR A 75 -10.84 0.35 20.47
CA THR A 75 -9.47 0.49 19.99
C THR A 75 -8.72 -0.82 20.22
N PRO A 76 -8.05 -1.38 19.19
CA PRO A 76 -7.22 -2.55 19.34
C PRO A 76 -6.21 -2.43 20.48
N VAL A 77 -5.99 -3.53 21.19
CA VAL A 77 -5.09 -3.62 22.34
C VAL A 77 -3.87 -4.47 22.01
N GLU A 78 -2.85 -4.45 22.87
CA GLU A 78 -1.56 -5.14 22.65
C GLU A 78 -1.66 -6.59 22.19
N GLY A 79 -2.58 -7.38 22.78
CA GLY A 79 -2.77 -8.81 22.45
C GLY A 79 -3.85 -9.09 21.40
N SER A 80 -4.32 -8.08 20.68
CA SER A 80 -5.35 -8.22 19.65
C SER A 80 -4.80 -8.84 18.35
N VAL A 81 -5.70 -9.38 17.53
CA VAL A 81 -5.37 -9.90 16.19
C VAL A 81 -4.82 -8.78 15.33
N GLU A 82 -5.41 -7.60 15.41
CA GLU A 82 -5.02 -6.40 14.68
C GLU A 82 -3.58 -5.99 14.98
N ALA A 83 -3.22 -5.89 16.27
CA ALA A 83 -1.88 -5.50 16.68
C ALA A 83 -0.83 -6.56 16.31
N GLY A 84 -1.16 -7.84 16.51
CA GLY A 84 -0.27 -8.96 16.16
C GLY A 84 -0.05 -9.07 14.65
N PHE A 85 -1.13 -9.09 13.87
CA PHE A 85 -1.08 -9.11 12.40
C PHE A 85 -0.29 -7.93 11.85
N ALA A 86 -0.58 -6.71 12.33
CA ALA A 86 0.13 -5.52 11.85
C ALA A 86 1.64 -5.64 12.07
N ARG A 87 2.10 -6.10 13.23
CA ARG A 87 3.54 -6.24 13.52
C ARG A 87 4.18 -7.34 12.70
N ASP A 88 3.56 -8.51 12.68
CA ASP A 88 4.14 -9.69 12.05
C ASP A 88 4.13 -9.54 10.52
N MET A 89 3.05 -9.05 9.94
CA MET A 89 2.97 -8.82 8.50
C MET A 89 3.88 -7.67 8.06
N GLN A 90 4.15 -6.65 8.89
CA GLN A 90 5.20 -5.66 8.60
C GLN A 90 6.58 -6.31 8.46
N ALA A 91 6.95 -7.20 9.38
CA ALA A 91 8.23 -7.91 9.31
C ALA A 91 8.29 -8.84 8.10
N HIS A 92 7.21 -9.57 7.82
CA HIS A 92 7.05 -10.43 6.64
C HIS A 92 7.21 -9.64 5.34
N HIS A 93 6.49 -8.52 5.20
CA HIS A 93 6.62 -7.64 4.03
C HIS A 93 8.01 -7.00 3.90
N ALA A 94 8.68 -6.67 5.02
CA ALA A 94 10.03 -6.14 4.96
C ALA A 94 11.00 -7.15 4.34
N GLN A 95 10.83 -8.46 4.59
CA GLN A 95 11.61 -9.49 3.92
C GLN A 95 11.29 -9.60 2.43
N ALA A 96 10.02 -9.51 2.02
CA ALA A 96 9.67 -9.46 0.59
C ALA A 96 10.34 -8.28 -0.13
N VAL A 97 10.40 -7.11 0.51
CA VAL A 97 11.09 -5.92 -0.02
C VAL A 97 12.59 -6.19 -0.16
N GLU A 98 13.22 -6.87 0.80
CA GLU A 98 14.63 -7.26 0.70
C GLU A 98 14.87 -8.18 -0.52
N LEU A 99 14.05 -9.23 -0.68
CA LEU A 99 14.13 -10.15 -1.82
C LEU A 99 13.99 -9.41 -3.16
N ALA A 100 13.03 -8.49 -3.25
CA ALA A 100 12.78 -7.69 -4.45
C ALA A 100 13.96 -6.76 -4.79
N VAL A 101 14.56 -6.11 -3.80
CA VAL A 101 15.77 -5.30 -4.01
C VAL A 101 16.94 -6.16 -4.48
N LEU A 102 17.13 -7.33 -3.89
CA LEU A 102 18.20 -8.25 -4.27
C LEU A 102 18.05 -8.70 -5.73
N VAL A 103 16.89 -9.21 -6.13
CA VAL A 103 16.72 -9.72 -7.50
C VAL A 103 16.81 -8.59 -8.54
N ARG A 104 16.35 -7.39 -8.23
CA ARG A 104 16.45 -6.22 -9.13
C ARG A 104 17.91 -5.96 -9.55
N ASP A 105 18.85 -6.14 -8.63
CA ASP A 105 20.28 -5.88 -8.86
C ASP A 105 21.03 -7.08 -9.44
N ARG A 106 20.39 -8.27 -9.45
CA ARG A 106 20.98 -9.53 -9.91
C ARG A 106 20.38 -10.06 -11.21
N SER A 107 19.23 -9.55 -11.60
CA SER A 107 18.49 -9.96 -12.79
C SER A 107 18.80 -9.09 -14.01
N ASP A 108 18.94 -9.74 -15.16
CA ASP A 108 18.96 -9.08 -16.47
C ASP A 108 17.57 -9.13 -17.16
N ASP A 109 16.58 -9.76 -16.53
CA ASP A 109 15.26 -10.01 -17.09
C ASP A 109 14.28 -8.88 -16.71
N GLU A 110 13.83 -8.12 -17.71
CA GLU A 110 12.94 -6.97 -17.50
C GLU A 110 11.60 -7.36 -16.86
N GLU A 111 11.09 -8.56 -17.14
CA GLU A 111 9.82 -9.04 -16.57
C GLU A 111 9.98 -9.31 -15.07
N VAL A 112 11.08 -9.98 -14.67
CA VAL A 112 11.39 -10.26 -13.26
C VAL A 112 11.65 -8.96 -12.50
N ARG A 113 12.38 -8.02 -13.09
CA ARG A 113 12.64 -6.71 -12.48
C ARG A 113 11.38 -5.88 -12.30
N THR A 114 10.44 -5.97 -13.25
CA THR A 114 9.16 -5.26 -13.17
C THR A 114 8.31 -5.81 -12.04
N VAL A 115 8.11 -7.13 -11.98
CA VAL A 115 7.30 -7.73 -10.90
C VAL A 115 7.95 -7.51 -9.53
N ALA A 116 9.28 -7.53 -9.44
CA ALA A 116 9.98 -7.22 -8.19
C ALA A 116 9.72 -5.77 -7.73
N LEU A 117 9.71 -4.80 -8.65
CA LEU A 117 9.39 -3.41 -8.33
C LEU A 117 7.93 -3.25 -7.87
N ASP A 118 6.99 -3.92 -8.54
CA ASP A 118 5.57 -3.86 -8.18
C ASP A 118 5.31 -4.44 -6.78
N ILE A 119 5.91 -5.59 -6.47
CA ILE A 119 5.88 -6.20 -5.13
C ILE A 119 6.49 -5.24 -4.11
N LEU A 120 7.67 -4.70 -4.38
CA LEU A 120 8.35 -3.76 -3.48
C LEU A 120 7.46 -2.57 -3.13
N LEU A 121 6.88 -1.91 -4.13
CA LEU A 121 6.06 -0.71 -3.93
C LEU A 121 4.77 -1.03 -3.16
N THR A 122 4.11 -2.13 -3.52
CA THR A 122 2.87 -2.55 -2.86
C THR A 122 3.13 -2.91 -1.39
N GLN A 123 4.14 -3.73 -1.12
CA GLN A 123 4.48 -4.18 0.22
C GLN A 123 4.97 -3.01 1.11
N GLN A 124 5.74 -2.06 0.57
CA GLN A 124 6.14 -0.85 1.31
C GLN A 124 4.94 0.03 1.69
N ASN A 125 3.98 0.20 0.79
CA ASN A 125 2.75 0.94 1.10
C ASN A 125 1.95 0.25 2.21
N GLN A 126 1.85 -1.09 2.21
CA GLN A 126 1.15 -1.85 3.25
C GLN A 126 1.87 -1.80 4.60
N ILE A 127 3.22 -1.82 4.62
CA ILE A 127 4.01 -1.55 5.82
C ILE A 127 3.64 -0.18 6.41
N GLY A 128 3.56 0.87 5.58
CA GLY A 128 3.20 2.22 6.02
C GLY A 128 1.80 2.31 6.65
N GLN A 129 0.82 1.61 6.07
CA GLN A 129 -0.55 1.54 6.60
C GLN A 129 -0.56 0.88 7.99
N MET A 130 0.05 -0.30 8.12
CA MET A 130 0.12 -1.02 9.39
C MET A 130 0.89 -0.25 10.47
N ALA A 131 2.00 0.41 10.10
CA ALA A 131 2.74 1.30 11.00
C ALA A 131 1.91 2.52 11.44
N SER A 132 1.04 3.03 10.56
CA SER A 132 0.13 4.11 10.89
C SER A 132 -0.94 3.67 11.88
N TRP A 133 -1.48 2.46 11.73
CA TRP A 133 -2.48 1.93 12.66
C TRP A 133 -1.94 1.70 14.06
N LEU A 134 -0.77 1.07 14.18
CA LEU A 134 -0.13 0.89 15.50
C LEU A 134 0.06 2.22 16.22
N ARG A 135 0.48 3.28 15.51
CA ARG A 135 0.59 4.64 16.08
C ARG A 135 -0.78 5.21 16.46
N ALA A 136 -1.79 5.02 15.63
CA ALA A 136 -3.16 5.52 15.91
C ALA A 136 -3.79 4.81 17.12
N TRP A 137 -3.44 3.55 17.37
CA TRP A 137 -3.89 2.76 18.52
C TRP A 137 -3.01 2.93 19.76
N ASP A 138 -1.99 3.80 19.71
CA ASP A 138 -1.00 4.00 20.78
C ASP A 138 -0.28 2.69 21.20
N LEU A 139 0.01 1.85 20.20
CA LEU A 139 0.70 0.57 20.38
C LEU A 139 2.14 0.62 19.83
N PRO A 140 3.10 -0.03 20.49
CA PRO A 140 4.49 -0.07 20.02
C PRO A 140 4.60 -0.87 18.72
N ALA A 141 5.57 -0.50 17.87
CA ALA A 141 5.88 -1.19 16.62
C ALA A 141 6.40 -2.62 16.82
N SER A 142 6.91 -2.93 18.02
CA SER A 142 7.39 -4.25 18.42
C SER A 142 6.60 -4.77 19.62
N SER A 143 6.50 -6.10 19.75
CA SER A 143 5.92 -6.75 20.92
C SER A 143 6.97 -7.64 21.60
N SER A 144 6.76 -7.93 22.89
CA SER A 144 7.51 -8.97 23.61
C SER A 144 6.92 -10.37 23.39
N ALA A 145 5.70 -10.46 22.85
CA ALA A 145 5.12 -11.75 22.47
C ALA A 145 5.91 -12.35 21.30
N PRO A 146 6.05 -13.69 21.25
CA PRO A 146 6.63 -14.35 20.08
C PRO A 146 5.83 -14.01 18.81
N PRO A 147 6.49 -13.96 17.64
CA PRO A 147 5.80 -13.89 16.36
C PRO A 147 4.70 -14.96 16.26
N MET A 148 3.61 -14.63 15.59
CA MET A 148 2.44 -15.47 15.36
C MET A 148 1.60 -15.81 16.59
N ALA A 149 1.92 -15.28 17.78
CA ALA A 149 1.15 -15.54 19.00
C ALA A 149 -0.35 -15.18 18.86
N TRP A 150 -0.66 -14.14 18.07
CA TRP A 150 -2.01 -13.67 17.81
C TRP A 150 -2.89 -14.67 17.03
N MET A 151 -2.29 -15.53 16.18
CA MET A 151 -3.04 -16.57 15.43
C MET A 151 -3.56 -17.66 16.37
N SER A 152 -2.80 -18.00 17.41
CA SER A 152 -3.25 -18.99 18.42
C SER A 152 -4.33 -18.46 19.36
N ALA A 153 -4.39 -17.13 19.55
CA ALA A 153 -5.38 -16.49 20.41
C ALA A 153 -6.79 -16.49 19.77
N GLY A 154 -6.89 -16.48 18.43
CA GLY A 154 -8.16 -16.65 17.70
C GLY A 154 -8.73 -18.07 17.80
N ALA A 155 -7.85 -19.08 17.74
CA ALA A 155 -8.22 -20.50 17.81
C ALA A 155 -8.85 -20.92 19.16
N ALA A 156 -8.64 -20.15 20.24
CA ALA A 156 -9.28 -20.42 21.53
C ALA A 156 -10.81 -20.22 21.51
N THR A 157 -11.37 -19.62 20.45
CA THR A 157 -12.82 -19.38 20.30
C THR A 157 -13.51 -20.28 19.27
N ALA A 158 -12.76 -21.06 18.49
CA ALA A 158 -13.30 -22.01 17.51
C ALA A 158 -12.78 -23.42 17.83
N GLY A 159 -13.66 -24.26 18.36
CA GLY A 159 -13.29 -25.59 18.84
C GLY A 159 -12.56 -26.45 17.80
N GLY A 160 -11.37 -26.90 18.20
CA GLY A 160 -10.76 -28.18 17.83
C GLY A 160 -10.13 -28.27 16.44
N HIS A 161 -8.80 -28.21 16.39
CA HIS A 161 -7.95 -29.27 15.84
C HIS A 161 -6.52 -29.10 16.38
N ALA A 162 -6.17 -29.94 17.35
CA ALA A 162 -4.81 -30.05 17.84
C ALA A 162 -4.00 -30.95 16.89
N GLY A 163 -2.88 -30.43 16.41
CA GLY A 163 -1.75 -31.23 15.96
C GLY A 163 -1.26 -30.89 14.57
N HIS A 164 -0.07 -30.27 14.50
CA HIS A 164 1.09 -30.64 13.69
C HIS A 164 2.24 -29.80 14.28
N GLY A 165 3.20 -30.37 15.01
CA GLY A 165 4.26 -31.21 14.47
C GLY A 165 5.58 -30.49 14.78
N GLY A 166 6.10 -30.69 15.99
CA GLY A 166 7.31 -30.04 16.45
C GLY A 166 8.54 -30.47 15.65
N HIS A 167 9.25 -29.50 15.10
CA HIS A 167 10.66 -29.61 14.76
C HIS A 167 11.44 -28.57 15.57
N ALA A 168 11.74 -28.92 16.82
CA ALA A 168 12.74 -28.21 17.62
C ALA A 168 14.14 -28.58 17.06
N GLY A 169 14.52 -27.92 15.97
CA GLY A 169 15.86 -27.99 15.37
C GLY A 169 16.58 -26.66 15.54
N HIS A 170 17.65 -26.66 16.34
CA HIS A 170 18.66 -25.60 16.48
C HIS A 170 18.17 -24.14 16.51
N ALA A 171 17.55 -23.76 17.64
CA ALA A 171 17.33 -22.37 18.01
C ALA A 171 18.67 -21.66 18.26
N THR A 172 19.21 -21.05 17.20
CA THR A 172 20.12 -19.89 17.30
C THR A 172 19.58 -18.69 16.53
N ALA A 173 18.29 -18.69 16.19
CA ALA A 173 17.63 -17.54 15.59
C ALA A 173 17.21 -16.53 16.66
N ALA A 174 17.80 -15.34 16.60
CA ALA A 174 17.67 -14.29 17.61
C ALA A 174 16.32 -13.54 17.58
N SER A 175 15.43 -13.81 16.62
CA SER A 175 14.18 -13.05 16.42
C SER A 175 12.88 -13.88 16.45
N GLY A 176 12.93 -15.19 16.20
CA GLY A 176 11.74 -16.07 16.18
C GLY A 176 10.83 -15.89 14.96
N TYR A 177 11.25 -15.10 13.96
CA TYR A 177 10.48 -14.85 12.73
C TYR A 177 10.40 -16.09 11.82
N GLU A 178 11.27 -17.07 12.01
CA GLU A 178 11.23 -18.36 11.32
C GLU A 178 9.95 -19.15 11.61
N ALA A 179 9.18 -18.76 12.64
CA ALA A 179 7.86 -19.30 12.90
C ALA A 179 6.77 -18.75 11.94
N MET A 180 7.03 -17.65 11.24
CA MET A 180 6.08 -17.11 10.26
C MET A 180 6.04 -18.00 9.01
N PRO A 181 4.84 -18.38 8.52
CA PRO A 181 4.71 -19.12 7.28
C PRO A 181 5.42 -18.44 6.10
N GLY A 182 6.17 -19.22 5.32
CA GLY A 182 6.88 -18.71 4.13
C GLY A 182 8.10 -17.83 4.41
N TRP A 183 8.53 -17.69 5.67
CA TRP A 183 9.74 -16.93 6.01
C TRP A 183 10.98 -17.53 5.35
N VAL A 184 11.77 -16.69 4.68
CA VAL A 184 13.00 -17.09 4.00
C VAL A 184 14.14 -17.14 5.01
N GLY A 185 14.76 -18.32 5.12
CA GLY A 185 15.92 -18.53 5.98
C GLY A 185 17.20 -17.84 5.48
N SER A 186 18.16 -17.65 6.38
CA SER A 186 19.43 -16.98 6.07
C SER A 186 20.24 -17.66 4.96
N GLN A 187 20.17 -18.99 4.86
CA GLN A 187 20.84 -19.76 3.80
C GLN A 187 20.25 -19.47 2.42
N ASP A 188 18.92 -19.38 2.30
CA ASP A 188 18.26 -19.08 1.04
C ASP A 188 18.43 -17.61 0.63
N LEU A 189 18.43 -16.69 1.60
CA LEU A 189 18.84 -15.29 1.35
C LEU A 189 20.28 -15.21 0.82
N ALA A 190 21.21 -15.99 1.39
CA ALA A 190 22.59 -16.04 0.89
C ALA A 190 22.65 -16.61 -0.53
N ARG A 191 21.90 -17.67 -0.83
CA ARG A 191 21.79 -18.23 -2.19
C ARG A 191 21.31 -17.20 -3.20
N LEU A 192 20.28 -16.41 -2.87
CA LEU A 192 19.80 -15.34 -3.76
C LEU A 192 20.84 -14.23 -3.93
N ARG A 193 21.52 -13.83 -2.85
CA ARG A 193 22.56 -12.79 -2.89
C ARG A 193 23.74 -13.16 -3.78
N ASP A 194 24.11 -14.44 -3.84
CA ASP A 194 25.28 -14.94 -4.57
C ASP A 194 24.96 -15.31 -6.03
N ALA A 195 23.68 -15.42 -6.38
CA ALA A 195 23.24 -15.76 -7.73
C ALA A 195 23.14 -14.52 -8.64
N GLU A 196 23.27 -14.74 -9.95
CA GLU A 196 23.13 -13.71 -10.99
C GLU A 196 22.34 -14.24 -12.20
N GLY A 197 21.75 -13.33 -12.98
CA GLY A 197 20.95 -13.63 -14.17
C GLY A 197 19.81 -14.61 -13.89
N VAL A 198 19.60 -15.54 -14.83
CA VAL A 198 18.52 -16.55 -14.77
C VAL A 198 18.57 -17.39 -13.48
N ALA A 199 19.74 -17.61 -12.89
CA ALA A 199 19.83 -18.34 -11.63
C ALA A 199 19.25 -17.53 -10.46
N ALA A 200 19.52 -16.21 -10.40
CA ALA A 200 18.91 -15.32 -9.42
C ALA A 200 17.40 -15.23 -9.61
N ASP A 201 16.94 -15.12 -10.86
CA ASP A 201 15.52 -15.07 -11.21
C ASP A 201 14.76 -16.27 -10.66
N ARG A 202 15.25 -17.48 -10.93
CA ARG A 202 14.61 -18.72 -10.47
C ARG A 202 14.55 -18.80 -8.95
N ILE A 203 15.66 -18.49 -8.28
CA ILE A 203 15.71 -18.50 -6.81
C ILE A 203 14.71 -17.48 -6.25
N PHE A 204 14.68 -16.25 -6.78
CA PHE A 204 13.72 -15.24 -6.35
C PHE A 204 12.28 -15.69 -6.54
N LEU A 205 11.93 -16.21 -7.71
CA LEU A 205 10.57 -16.67 -8.02
C LEU A 205 10.15 -17.79 -7.07
N GLU A 206 10.99 -18.82 -6.87
CA GLU A 206 10.74 -19.91 -5.93
C GLU A 206 10.51 -19.41 -4.50
N LEU A 207 11.38 -18.52 -4.02
CA LEU A 207 11.29 -17.98 -2.66
C LEU A 207 10.07 -17.06 -2.49
N MET A 208 9.81 -16.17 -3.44
CA MET A 208 8.70 -15.23 -3.36
C MET A 208 7.34 -15.95 -3.46
N ILE A 209 7.24 -17.02 -4.24
CA ILE A 209 6.04 -17.87 -4.28
C ILE A 209 5.76 -18.51 -2.92
N ALA A 210 6.79 -19.08 -2.27
CA ALA A 210 6.64 -19.66 -0.94
C ALA A 210 6.31 -18.60 0.11
N HIS A 211 6.96 -17.45 0.03
CA HIS A 211 6.73 -16.29 0.89
C HIS A 211 5.30 -15.79 0.78
N HIS A 212 4.81 -15.54 -0.43
CA HIS A 212 3.43 -15.08 -0.68
C HIS A 212 2.38 -16.05 -0.19
N ARG A 213 2.59 -17.37 -0.39
CA ARG A 213 1.67 -18.40 0.15
C ARG A 213 1.56 -18.31 1.67
N GLY A 214 2.68 -18.09 2.36
CA GLY A 214 2.68 -17.85 3.81
C GLY A 214 2.00 -16.54 4.21
N GLY A 215 2.24 -15.46 3.47
CA GLY A 215 1.55 -14.18 3.68
C GLY A 215 0.04 -14.28 3.49
N VAL A 216 -0.44 -15.07 2.52
CA VAL A 216 -1.87 -15.36 2.31
C VAL A 216 -2.47 -16.10 3.51
N GLU A 217 -1.76 -17.08 4.08
CA GLU A 217 -2.21 -17.79 5.28
C GLU A 217 -2.44 -16.82 6.45
N MET A 218 -1.44 -15.99 6.76
CA MET A 218 -1.53 -14.98 7.82
C MET A 218 -2.67 -13.99 7.55
N ALA A 219 -2.82 -13.51 6.32
CA ALA A 219 -3.87 -12.57 5.96
C ALA A 219 -5.27 -13.18 6.05
N ARG A 220 -5.45 -14.46 5.70
CA ARG A 220 -6.74 -15.15 5.89
C ARG A 220 -7.13 -15.25 7.36
N GLU A 221 -6.17 -15.57 8.23
CA GLU A 221 -6.42 -15.61 9.67
C GLU A 221 -6.80 -14.25 10.23
N ALA A 222 -6.12 -13.17 9.81
CA ALA A 222 -6.48 -11.82 10.20
C ALA A 222 -7.87 -11.42 9.69
N ALA A 223 -8.20 -11.70 8.43
CA ALA A 223 -9.50 -11.39 7.84
C ALA A 223 -10.66 -12.13 8.54
N GLY A 224 -10.42 -13.34 9.07
CA GLY A 224 -11.42 -14.13 9.79
C GLY A 224 -11.63 -13.73 11.26
N HIS A 225 -10.63 -13.12 11.91
CA HIS A 225 -10.63 -12.93 13.37
C HIS A 225 -10.46 -11.48 13.84
N ALA A 226 -10.04 -10.56 12.96
CA ALA A 226 -9.98 -9.14 13.29
C ALA A 226 -11.39 -8.55 13.43
N ARG A 227 -11.53 -7.57 14.32
CA ARG A 227 -12.76 -6.82 14.56
C ARG A 227 -12.70 -5.43 13.92
N ASP A 228 -11.50 -4.88 13.73
CA ASP A 228 -11.30 -3.64 13.00
C ASP A 228 -11.57 -3.83 11.49
N PRO A 229 -12.59 -3.15 10.91
CA PRO A 229 -12.92 -3.31 9.50
C PRO A 229 -11.79 -2.93 8.54
N GLN A 230 -10.92 -1.98 8.90
CA GLN A 230 -9.79 -1.57 8.05
C GLN A 230 -8.73 -2.68 7.98
N VAL A 231 -8.53 -3.41 9.08
CA VAL A 231 -7.64 -4.56 9.12
C VAL A 231 -8.21 -5.70 8.28
N VAL A 232 -9.51 -6.00 8.40
CA VAL A 232 -10.18 -7.02 7.59
C VAL A 232 -10.10 -6.68 6.10
N GLU A 233 -10.32 -5.42 5.72
CA GLU A 233 -10.24 -4.97 4.34
C GLU A 233 -8.84 -5.14 3.76
N LEU A 234 -7.80 -4.64 4.45
CA LEU A 234 -6.42 -4.81 4.01
C LEU A 234 -6.04 -6.29 3.89
N ALA A 235 -6.40 -7.11 4.87
CA ALA A 235 -6.08 -8.52 4.89
C ALA A 235 -6.70 -9.25 3.67
N ASN A 236 -7.96 -8.97 3.34
CA ASN A 236 -8.59 -9.49 2.11
C ASN A 236 -7.92 -8.98 0.83
N GLY A 237 -7.49 -7.71 0.83
CA GLY A 237 -6.70 -7.13 -0.26
C GLY A 237 -5.36 -7.84 -0.47
N ILE A 238 -4.65 -8.13 0.62
CA ILE A 238 -3.39 -8.89 0.63
C ILE A 238 -3.60 -10.29 0.06
N VAL A 239 -4.63 -11.02 0.51
CA VAL A 239 -4.97 -12.35 -0.03
C VAL A 239 -5.16 -12.27 -1.54
N THR A 240 -6.01 -11.35 -1.99
CA THR A 240 -6.40 -11.20 -3.39
C THR A 240 -5.20 -10.86 -4.28
N THR A 241 -4.33 -9.95 -3.83
CA THR A 241 -3.15 -9.52 -4.58
C THR A 241 -2.08 -10.60 -4.61
N GLN A 242 -1.71 -11.17 -3.46
CA GLN A 242 -0.66 -12.19 -3.40
C GLN A 242 -1.04 -13.48 -4.14
N GLU A 243 -2.32 -13.86 -4.22
CA GLU A 243 -2.77 -14.99 -5.05
C GLU A 243 -2.67 -14.73 -6.56
N ARG A 244 -2.84 -13.47 -7.00
CA ARG A 244 -2.60 -13.10 -8.40
C ARG A 244 -1.11 -13.09 -8.70
N GLU A 245 -0.32 -12.47 -7.84
CA GLU A 245 1.14 -12.41 -7.99
C GLU A 245 1.74 -13.82 -7.99
N THR A 246 1.34 -14.69 -7.07
CA THR A 246 1.80 -16.09 -7.04
C THR A 246 1.59 -16.80 -8.37
N ARG A 247 0.43 -16.61 -9.02
CA ARG A 247 0.18 -17.21 -10.34
C ARG A 247 1.10 -16.64 -11.42
N ALA A 248 1.29 -15.33 -11.44
CA ALA A 248 2.22 -14.71 -12.38
C ALA A 248 3.66 -15.19 -12.16
N LEU A 249 4.10 -15.31 -10.90
CA LEU A 249 5.44 -15.81 -10.56
C LEU A 249 5.60 -17.30 -10.94
N ASP A 250 4.59 -18.14 -10.72
CA ASP A 250 4.59 -19.55 -11.16
C ASP A 250 4.72 -19.65 -12.70
N GLU A 251 4.01 -18.81 -13.46
CA GLU A 251 4.12 -18.74 -14.93
C GLU A 251 5.53 -18.30 -15.38
N MET A 252 6.08 -17.25 -14.75
CA MET A 252 7.44 -16.78 -15.01
C MET A 252 8.49 -17.86 -14.70
N LEU A 253 8.30 -18.62 -13.61
CA LEU A 253 9.21 -19.69 -13.22
C LEU A 253 9.16 -20.84 -14.23
N ALA A 254 7.96 -21.23 -14.67
CA ALA A 254 7.78 -22.28 -15.67
C ALA A 254 8.41 -21.92 -17.03
N ALA A 255 8.38 -20.63 -17.41
CA ALA A 255 9.02 -20.14 -18.64
C ALA A 255 10.55 -20.19 -18.60
N ARG A 256 11.15 -20.36 -17.41
CA ARG A 256 12.59 -20.34 -17.16
C ARG A 256 13.13 -21.72 -16.76
N ALA A 257 12.46 -22.80 -17.18
CA ALA A 257 12.75 -24.20 -16.86
C ALA A 257 14.06 -24.74 -17.45
#